data_AF-W2F198-F1
#
_entry.id   AF-W2F198-F1
#
_cell.length_a   1.000
_cell.length_b   1.000
_cell.length_c   1.000
_cell.angle_alpha   90.00
_cell.angle_beta   90.00
_cell.angle_gamma   90.00
#
_symmetry.space_group_name_H-M   'P 1'
#
loop_
_entity.id
_entity.type
_entity.pdbx_description
1 polymer ?
#
loop_
_entity_poly.entity_id
_entity_poly.type
_entity_poly.pdbx_seq_one_letter_code
_entity_poly.pdbx_strand_id
1 'polypeptide(L)'
;MSVTVAARVRSLDAVLVSGVALLLAMDVAGALISLSAGLNATLLDALGPQARLSAPIPMMIAQVVLVVGATRRHRGVAVPASALLAVAGVLAFMSGFYDGGYAADLTGGQRAFQIALVTAHLAVGVLAGLNLVRLLRR
;
A
#
# COMPACT_ATOMS: atom_id res chain seq x y z
N MET A 1 25.65 -11.08 17.41
CA MET A 1 24.38 -11.10 16.65
C MET A 1 24.62 -11.89 15.35
N SER A 2 24.11 -13.12 15.24
CA SER A 2 24.52 -14.06 14.17
C SER A 2 24.10 -13.57 12.77
N VAL A 3 24.97 -13.76 11.78
CA VAL A 3 24.85 -13.26 10.39
C VAL A 3 23.48 -13.54 9.76
N THR A 4 22.86 -14.67 10.11
CA THR A 4 21.55 -15.13 9.65
C THR A 4 20.40 -14.19 10.05
N VAL A 5 20.45 -13.60 11.26
CA VAL A 5 19.40 -12.67 11.73
C VAL A 5 19.49 -11.34 10.97
N ALA A 6 20.70 -10.85 10.71
CA ALA A 6 20.92 -9.62 9.95
C ALA A 6 20.53 -9.75 8.47
N ALA A 7 20.72 -10.93 7.87
CA ALA A 7 20.26 -11.23 6.51
C ALA A 7 18.73 -11.25 6.42
N ARG A 8 18.04 -11.93 7.33
CA ARG A 8 16.57 -11.99 7.40
C ARG A 8 15.91 -10.61 7.60
N VAL A 9 16.62 -9.70 8.25
CA VAL A 9 16.13 -8.34 8.52
C VAL A 9 16.18 -7.51 7.25
N ARG A 10 17.32 -7.54 6.56
CA ARG A 10 17.48 -6.90 5.25
C ARG A 10 16.50 -7.44 4.22
N SER A 11 16.20 -8.75 4.28
CA SER A 11 15.21 -9.34 3.36
C SER A 11 13.80 -8.85 3.62
N LEU A 12 13.36 -8.73 4.89
CA LEU A 12 12.00 -8.22 5.18
C LEU A 12 11.87 -6.74 4.85
N ASP A 13 12.89 -5.94 5.16
CA ASP A 13 12.90 -4.51 4.84
C ASP A 13 12.84 -4.29 3.32
N ALA A 14 13.61 -5.08 2.55
CA ALA A 14 13.55 -5.06 1.09
C ALA A 14 12.17 -5.49 0.56
N VAL A 15 11.59 -6.57 1.08
CA VAL A 15 10.26 -7.05 0.68
C VAL A 15 9.19 -6.00 0.96
N LEU A 16 9.25 -5.31 2.11
CA LEU A 16 8.30 -4.26 2.46
C LEU A 16 8.43 -3.05 1.51
N VAL A 17 9.66 -2.61 1.22
CA VAL A 17 9.93 -1.53 0.26
C VAL A 17 9.45 -1.91 -1.15
N SER A 18 9.75 -3.13 -1.61
CA SER A 18 9.28 -3.63 -2.90
C SER A 18 7.76 -3.71 -2.96
N GLY A 19 7.09 -4.09 -1.86
CA GLY A 19 5.63 -4.11 -1.78
C GLY A 19 5.01 -2.72 -1.94
N VAL A 20 5.56 -1.70 -1.27
CA VAL A 20 5.10 -0.32 -1.44
C VAL A 20 5.42 0.22 -2.83
N ALA A 21 6.60 -0.07 -3.38
CA ALA A 21 6.94 0.32 -4.74
C ALA A 21 5.97 -0.28 -5.78
N LEU A 22 5.58 -1.55 -5.59
CA LEU A 22 4.57 -2.20 -6.41
C LEU A 22 3.21 -1.51 -6.28
N LEU A 23 2.77 -1.16 -5.07
CA LEU A 23 1.52 -0.41 -4.86
C LEU A 23 1.52 0.90 -5.64
N LEU A 24 2.59 1.70 -5.54
CA LEU A 24 2.69 2.96 -6.28
C LEU A 24 2.62 2.75 -7.79
N ALA A 25 3.26 1.69 -8.31
CA ALA A 25 3.17 1.35 -9.72
C ALA A 25 1.75 0.95 -10.13
N MET A 26 1.06 0.18 -9.28
CA MET A 26 -0.35 -0.15 -9.50
C MET A 26 -1.24 1.10 -9.43
N ASP A 27 -1.02 2.02 -8.50
CA ASP A 27 -1.79 3.27 -8.41
C ASP A 27 -1.63 4.12 -9.68
N VAL A 28 -0.40 4.24 -10.19
CA VAL A 28 -0.15 4.94 -11.46
C VAL A 28 -0.82 4.22 -12.63
N ALA A 29 -0.69 2.90 -12.72
CA ALA A 29 -1.33 2.11 -13.77
C ALA A 29 -2.86 2.22 -13.73
N GLY A 30 -3.44 2.17 -12.53
CA GLY A 30 -4.87 2.33 -12.30
C GLY A 30 -5.38 3.70 -12.70
N ALA A 31 -4.65 4.77 -12.39
CA ALA A 31 -4.99 6.11 -12.82
C ALA A 31 -4.95 6.27 -14.36
N LEU A 32 -3.98 5.63 -15.03
CA LEU A 32 -3.91 5.61 -16.49
C LEU A 32 -5.05 4.79 -17.12
N ILE A 33 -5.43 3.66 -16.51
CA ILE A 33 -6.61 2.87 -16.92
C ILE A 33 -7.88 3.72 -16.76
N SER A 34 -8.05 4.41 -15.63
CA SER A 34 -9.20 5.30 -15.41
C SER A 34 -9.29 6.42 -16.46
N LEU A 35 -8.16 7.05 -16.79
CA LEU A 35 -8.11 8.13 -17.77
C LEU A 35 -8.44 7.61 -19.19
N SER A 36 -7.80 6.51 -19.60
CA SER A 36 -8.00 5.91 -20.93
C SER A 36 -9.38 5.30 -21.14
N ALA A 37 -10.02 4.80 -20.07
CA ALA A 37 -11.37 4.27 -20.10
C ALA A 37 -12.46 5.36 -19.94
N GLY A 38 -12.07 6.64 -19.82
CA GLY A 38 -13.01 7.76 -19.64
C GLY A 38 -13.73 7.77 -18.29
N LEU A 39 -13.22 7.04 -17.29
CA LEU A 39 -13.77 7.05 -15.92
C LEU A 39 -13.45 8.37 -15.19
N ASN A 40 -12.37 9.04 -15.59
CA ASN A 40 -11.92 10.31 -15.02
C ASN A 40 -11.48 11.25 -16.15
N ALA A 41 -11.79 12.54 -16.01
CA ALA A 41 -11.45 13.56 -17.02
C ALA A 41 -9.97 13.93 -17.01
N THR A 42 -9.33 13.88 -15.84
CA THR A 42 -7.91 14.20 -15.68
C THR A 42 -7.17 13.16 -14.85
N LEU A 43 -5.84 13.13 -14.98
CA LEU A 43 -4.98 12.27 -14.16
C LEU A 43 -5.07 12.63 -12.66
N LEU A 44 -5.26 13.91 -12.34
CA LEU A 44 -5.44 14.37 -10.97
C LEU A 44 -6.76 13.86 -10.37
N ASP A 45 -7.84 13.83 -11.15
CA ASP A 45 -9.11 13.24 -10.70
C ASP A 45 -8.96 11.73 -10.50
N ALA A 46 -8.21 11.08 -11.40
CA ALA A 46 -7.89 9.66 -11.32
C ALA A 46 -6.98 9.31 -10.14
N LEU A 47 -6.29 10.27 -9.53
CA LEU A 47 -5.52 10.10 -8.29
C LEU A 47 -6.14 10.91 -7.12
N GLY A 48 -7.40 11.29 -7.27
CA GLY A 48 -8.15 12.09 -6.31
C GLY A 48 -8.95 11.23 -5.33
N PRO A 49 -9.70 11.87 -4.41
CA PRO A 49 -10.51 11.16 -3.40
C PRO A 49 -11.61 10.26 -3.98
N GLN A 50 -12.01 10.50 -5.23
CA GLN A 50 -13.05 9.74 -5.93
C GLN A 50 -12.47 8.64 -6.84
N ALA A 51 -11.15 8.47 -6.85
CA ALA A 51 -10.47 7.45 -7.64
C ALA A 51 -10.83 6.05 -7.14
N ARG A 52 -11.22 5.17 -8.07
CA ARG A 52 -11.60 3.78 -7.74
C ARG A 52 -10.55 2.74 -8.09
N LEU A 53 -9.65 3.07 -9.02
CA LEU A 53 -8.61 2.17 -9.51
C LEU A 53 -7.21 2.53 -8.97
N SER A 54 -7.10 3.48 -8.05
CA SER A 54 -5.82 3.92 -7.50
C SER A 54 -6.02 4.64 -6.18
N ALA A 55 -5.02 4.59 -5.32
CA ALA A 55 -5.02 5.34 -4.07
C ALA A 55 -4.87 6.86 -4.34
N PRO A 56 -5.47 7.71 -3.50
CA PRO A 56 -5.31 9.16 -3.63
C PRO A 56 -3.88 9.60 -3.28
N ILE A 57 -3.38 10.67 -3.93
CA ILE A 57 -2.00 11.17 -3.77
C ILE A 57 -1.55 11.29 -2.29
N PRO A 58 -2.35 11.86 -1.37
CA PRO A 58 -1.94 11.95 0.04
C PRO A 58 -1.63 10.60 0.68
N MET A 59 -2.38 9.55 0.30
CA MET A 59 -2.17 8.19 0.80
C MET A 59 -0.89 7.57 0.23
N MET A 60 -0.64 7.74 -1.07
CA MET A 60 0.61 7.29 -1.72
C MET A 60 1.84 7.93 -1.03
N ILE A 61 1.79 9.24 -0.77
CA ILE A 61 2.86 9.97 -0.05
C ILE A 61 3.04 9.40 1.36
N ALA A 62 1.94 9.19 2.08
CA ALA A 62 1.99 8.62 3.43
C ALA A 62 2.63 7.23 3.44
N GLN A 63 2.29 6.36 2.49
CA GLN A 63 2.90 5.03 2.37
C GLN A 63 4.42 5.11 2.16
N VAL A 64 4.89 6.02 1.29
CA VAL A 64 6.32 6.24 1.07
C VAL A 64 7.03 6.69 2.34
N VAL A 65 6.48 7.70 3.02
CA VAL A 65 7.05 8.22 4.27
C VAL A 65 7.10 7.14 5.34
N LEU A 66 6.03 6.37 5.48
CA LEU A 66 5.92 5.31 6.48
C LEU A 66 6.87 4.15 6.18
N VAL A 67 7.03 3.72 4.92
CA VAL A 67 7.98 2.63 4.61
C VAL A 67 9.43 3.07 4.82
N VAL A 68 9.76 4.31 4.48
CA VAL A 68 11.07 4.90 4.80
C VAL A 68 11.28 4.97 6.31
N GLY A 69 10.26 5.33 7.08
CA GLY A 69 10.29 5.31 8.54
C GLY A 69 10.49 3.92 9.12
N ALA A 70 9.75 2.93 8.61
CA ALA A 70 9.74 1.54 9.06
C ALA A 70 11.09 0.82 8.86
N THR A 71 11.91 1.30 7.92
CA THR A 71 13.26 0.76 7.61
C THR A 71 14.39 1.49 8.35
N ARG A 72 14.08 2.50 9.20
CA ARG A 72 15.10 3.17 10.01
C ARG A 72 15.63 2.28 11.12
N ARG A 73 16.91 2.48 11.48
CA ARG A 73 17.56 1.79 12.61
C ARG A 73 16.98 2.19 13.97
N HIS A 74 16.50 3.42 14.10
CA HIS A 74 16.01 3.96 15.36
C HIS A 74 14.60 3.43 15.68
N ARG A 75 14.47 2.65 16.76
CA ARG A 75 13.21 1.98 17.14
C ARG A 75 12.07 2.96 17.37
N GLY A 76 12.34 4.13 17.94
CA GLY A 76 11.35 5.18 18.17
C GLY A 76 10.70 5.74 16.90
N VAL A 77 11.30 5.52 15.72
CA VAL A 77 10.70 5.88 14.42
C VAL A 77 10.14 4.65 13.71
N ALA A 78 10.87 3.55 13.71
CA ALA A 78 10.50 2.35 12.95
C ALA A 78 9.24 1.66 13.47
N VAL A 79 9.03 1.66 14.79
CA VAL A 79 7.85 1.06 15.44
C VAL A 79 6.56 1.80 15.06
N PRO A 80 6.41 3.12 15.32
CA PRO A 80 5.18 3.83 14.95
C PRO A 80 4.96 3.82 13.44
N ALA A 81 6.02 3.95 12.63
CA ALA A 81 5.88 3.90 11.17
C ALA A 81 5.35 2.54 10.67
N SER A 82 5.85 1.42 11.23
CA SER A 82 5.37 0.08 10.88
C SER A 82 3.94 -0.16 11.35
N ALA A 83 3.58 0.33 12.54
CA ALA A 83 2.23 0.23 13.06
C ALA A 83 1.22 1.01 12.21
N LEU A 84 1.55 2.26 11.88
CA LEU A 84 0.72 3.10 11.02
C LEU A 84 0.57 2.51 9.62
N LEU A 85 1.63 1.97 9.03
CA LEU A 85 1.56 1.33 7.71
C LEU A 85 0.70 0.07 7.74
N ALA A 86 0.80 -0.74 8.80
CA ALA A 86 -0.04 -1.91 8.99
C ALA A 86 -1.53 -1.55 9.09
N VAL A 87 -1.86 -0.56 9.93
CA VAL A 87 -3.22 -0.05 10.09
C VAL A 87 -3.74 0.55 8.78
N ALA A 88 -2.94 1.35 8.09
CA ALA A 88 -3.32 1.94 6.81
C ALA A 88 -3.63 0.88 5.74
N GLY A 89 -2.83 -0.18 5.64
CA GLY A 89 -3.09 -1.29 4.70
C GLY A 89 -4.40 -2.02 5.00
N VAL A 90 -4.72 -2.26 6.27
CA VAL A 90 -6.00 -2.87 6.68
C VAL A 90 -7.18 -1.94 6.41
N LEU A 91 -7.07 -0.66 6.78
CA LEU A 91 -8.13 0.32 6.54
C LEU A 91 -8.39 0.56 5.05
N ALA A 92 -7.33 0.60 4.23
CA ALA A 92 -7.47 0.67 2.78
C ALA A 92 -8.22 -0.54 2.22
N PHE A 93 -7.92 -1.73 2.74
CA PHE A 93 -8.64 -2.95 2.39
C PHE A 93 -10.12 -2.90 2.76
N MET A 94 -10.42 -2.51 4.01
CA MET A 94 -11.79 -2.39 4.46
C MET A 94 -12.55 -1.28 3.73
N SER A 95 -11.92 -0.14 3.43
CA SER A 95 -12.54 0.97 2.72
C SER A 95 -13.13 0.53 1.39
N GLY A 96 -12.41 -0.29 0.62
CA GLY A 96 -12.89 -0.79 -0.68
C GLY A 96 -14.25 -1.52 -0.61
N PHE A 97 -14.60 -2.07 0.56
CA PHE A 97 -15.92 -2.68 0.79
C PHE A 97 -17.01 -1.64 1.10
N TYR A 98 -16.66 -0.55 1.78
CA TYR A 98 -17.62 0.47 2.24
C TYR A 98 -17.81 1.63 1.26
N ASP A 99 -16.80 1.97 0.45
CA ASP A 99 -16.88 3.00 -0.59
C ASP A 99 -17.62 2.52 -1.85
N GLY A 100 -18.11 1.28 -1.84
CA GLY A 100 -18.80 0.67 -2.96
C GLY A 100 -17.86 0.34 -4.11
N GLY A 101 -16.55 0.28 -3.89
CA GLY A 101 -15.54 -0.10 -4.87
C GLY A 101 -15.90 -1.39 -5.60
N TYR A 102 -16.25 -2.44 -4.86
CA TYR A 102 -16.63 -3.75 -5.43
C TYR A 102 -18.01 -3.79 -6.12
N ALA A 103 -18.89 -2.84 -5.77
CA ALA A 103 -20.22 -2.69 -6.36
C ALA A 103 -20.25 -1.70 -7.54
N ALA A 104 -19.10 -1.09 -7.85
CA ALA A 104 -18.95 -0.17 -8.97
C ALA A 104 -19.23 -0.86 -10.30
N ASP A 105 -19.83 -0.11 -11.22
CA ASP A 105 -20.11 -0.55 -12.59
C ASP A 105 -18.82 -0.52 -13.42
N LEU A 106 -17.93 -1.46 -13.10
CA LEU A 106 -16.63 -1.66 -13.72
C LEU A 106 -16.70 -2.84 -14.68
N THR A 107 -15.97 -2.74 -15.79
CA THR A 107 -15.71 -3.91 -16.64
C THR A 107 -15.01 -5.02 -15.83
N GLY A 108 -15.13 -6.27 -16.26
CA GLY A 108 -14.52 -7.40 -15.57
C GLY A 108 -13.00 -7.23 -15.32
N GLY A 109 -12.29 -6.65 -16.29
CA GLY A 109 -10.85 -6.36 -16.17
C GLY A 109 -10.53 -5.28 -15.13
N GLN A 110 -11.31 -4.19 -15.10
CA GLN A 110 -11.15 -3.12 -14.10
C GLN A 110 -11.46 -3.62 -12.68
N ARG A 111 -12.49 -4.46 -12.53
CA ARG A 111 -12.81 -5.08 -11.24
C ARG A 111 -11.71 -6.03 -10.77
N ALA A 112 -11.15 -6.85 -11.66
CA ALA A 112 -10.00 -7.71 -11.33
C ALA A 112 -8.79 -6.89 -10.89
N PHE A 113 -8.49 -5.78 -11.58
CA PHE A 113 -7.42 -4.86 -11.21
C PHE A 113 -7.64 -4.26 -9.82
N GLN A 114 -8.85 -3.78 -9.54
CA GLN A 114 -9.21 -3.21 -8.25
C GLN A 114 -9.07 -4.24 -7.11
N ILE A 115 -9.55 -5.46 -7.30
CA ILE A 115 -9.38 -6.55 -6.32
C ILE A 115 -7.88 -6.80 -6.07
N ALA A 116 -7.07 -6.84 -7.13
CA ALA A 116 -5.63 -7.02 -7.01
C ALA A 116 -4.97 -5.86 -6.23
N LEU A 117 -5.33 -4.61 -6.54
CA LEU A 117 -4.81 -3.41 -5.86
C LEU A 117 -5.15 -3.42 -4.36
N VAL A 118 -6.40 -3.71 -4.03
CA VAL A 118 -6.86 -3.74 -2.64
C VAL A 118 -6.22 -4.91 -1.87
N THR A 119 -6.06 -6.06 -2.51
CA THR A 119 -5.35 -7.22 -1.93
C THR A 119 -3.87 -6.90 -1.69
N ALA A 120 -3.23 -6.17 -2.61
CA ALA A 120 -1.85 -5.73 -2.45
C ALA A 120 -1.68 -4.78 -1.25
N HIS A 121 -2.66 -3.89 -1.01
CA HIS A 121 -2.67 -3.02 0.19
C HIS A 121 -2.71 -3.85 1.47
N LEU A 122 -3.57 -4.86 1.53
CA LEU A 122 -3.64 -5.78 2.66
C LEU A 122 -2.32 -6.53 2.86
N ALA A 123 -1.72 -7.04 1.77
CA ALA A 123 -0.45 -7.76 1.82
C ALA A 123 0.69 -6.88 2.39
N VAL A 124 0.80 -5.62 1.95
CA VAL A 124 1.74 -4.65 2.53
C VAL A 124 1.43 -4.39 4.00
N GLY A 125 0.15 -4.25 4.37
CA GLY A 125 -0.27 -4.11 5.76
C GLY A 125 0.17 -5.28 6.65
N VAL A 126 0.02 -6.51 6.15
CA VAL A 126 0.49 -7.73 6.82
C VAL A 126 2.01 -7.72 6.96
N LEU A 127 2.76 -7.41 5.90
CA LEU A 127 4.22 -7.33 5.94
C LEU A 127 4.71 -6.27 6.94
N ALA A 128 4.04 -5.11 7.00
CA ALA A 128 4.31 -4.07 7.98
C ALA A 128 4.02 -4.56 9.41
N GLY A 129 2.93 -5.31 9.61
CA GLY A 129 2.60 -5.95 10.89
C GLY A 129 3.65 -6.98 11.33
N LEU A 130 4.15 -7.80 10.40
CA LEU A 130 5.26 -8.73 10.67
C LEU A 130 6.54 -7.97 11.03
N ASN A 131 6.83 -6.85 10.34
CA ASN A 131 7.95 -5.99 10.69
C ASN A 131 7.79 -5.37 12.09
N LEU A 132 6.58 -4.94 12.45
CA LEU A 132 6.26 -4.43 13.78
C LEU A 132 6.50 -5.50 14.86
N VAL A 133 5.95 -6.71 14.70
CA VAL A 133 6.16 -7.82 15.65
C VAL A 133 7.65 -8.12 15.82
N ARG A 134 8.42 -8.13 14.73
CA ARG A 134 9.89 -8.25 14.76
C ARG A 134 10.53 -7.12 15.57
N LEU A 135 10.11 -5.88 15.32
CA LEU A 135 10.63 -4.69 16.00
C LEU A 135 10.24 -4.62 17.48
N LEU A 136 9.20 -5.30 17.94
CA LEU A 136 8.81 -5.35 19.36
C LEU A 136 9.51 -6.48 20.13
N ARG A 137 9.92 -7.55 19.45
CA ARG A 137 10.57 -8.72 20.07
C ARG A 137 12.09 -8.59 20.29
N ARG A 138 12.71 -7.51 19.83
CA ARG A 138 14.15 -7.23 20.05
C ARG A 138 14.39 -6.49 21.36
#